data_AF-A0A9P9BME6-F1
#
_entry.id   AF-A0A9P9BME6-F1
#
_cell.length_a   1.000
_cell.length_b   1.000
_cell.length_c   1.000
_cell.angle_alpha   90.00
_cell.angle_beta   90.00
_cell.angle_gamma   90.00
#
_symmetry.space_group_name_H-M   'P 1'
#
loop_
_entity.id
_entity.type
_entity.pdbx_description
1 polymer ?
#
loop_
_entity_poly.entity_id
_entity_poly.type
_entity_poly.pdbx_seq_one_letter_code
_entity_poly.pdbx_strand_id
1 'polypeptide(L)' 'AMHKVVYNLDNAIASFCSAARVSRAQCDGFDRQKFGGQIHAVDFQGMTSYTVVAGSNGDEIIQFREQSAILDMDMVK' A
#
# COMPACT_ATOMS: atom_id res chain seq x y z
N ALA A 1 -32.02 -0.80 -0.45
CA ALA A 1 -31.28 -1.88 0.24
C ALA A 1 -29.83 -1.43 0.37
N MET A 2 -29.29 -1.42 1.60
CA MET A 2 -27.88 -1.05 1.82
C MET A 2 -27.00 -2.23 1.35
N HIS A 3 -26.19 -2.02 0.32
CA HIS A 3 -25.29 -3.06 -0.18
C HIS A 3 -24.16 -3.23 0.84
N LYS A 4 -24.08 -4.39 1.49
CA LYS A 4 -22.99 -4.69 2.42
C LYS A 4 -21.71 -4.91 1.60
N VAL A 5 -20.83 -3.92 1.60
CA VAL A 5 -19.49 -4.08 1.02
C VAL A 5 -18.66 -4.88 2.01
N VAL A 6 -18.28 -6.10 1.62
CA VAL A 6 -17.35 -6.93 2.40
C VAL A 6 -15.95 -6.57 1.97
N TYR A 7 -15.13 -6.09 2.91
CA TYR A 7 -13.73 -5.78 2.65
C TYR A 7 -12.96 -7.05 2.30
N ASN A 8 -12.08 -6.95 1.30
CA ASN A 8 -11.15 -7.99 0.93
C ASN A 8 -9.80 -7.34 0.62
N LEU A 9 -8.75 -7.78 1.31
CA LEU A 9 -7.42 -7.21 1.23
C LEU A 9 -6.84 -7.30 -0.19
N ASP A 10 -6.90 -8.48 -0.81
CA ASP A 10 -6.34 -8.69 -2.15
C ASP A 10 -7.06 -7.83 -3.20
N ASN A 11 -8.39 -7.67 -3.09
CA ASN A 11 -9.16 -6.78 -3.96
C ASN A 11 -8.77 -5.30 -3.76
N ALA A 12 -8.52 -4.89 -2.51
CA ALA A 12 -8.08 -3.52 -2.23
C ALA A 12 -6.69 -3.24 -2.81
N ILE A 13 -5.73 -4.16 -2.63
CA ILE A 13 -4.39 -4.07 -3.23
C ILE A 13 -4.49 -4.08 -4.76
N ALA A 14 -5.29 -4.98 -5.34
CA ALA A 14 -5.49 -5.05 -6.79
C ALA A 14 -6.08 -3.76 -7.37
N SER A 15 -7.01 -3.13 -6.64
CA SER A 15 -7.63 -1.86 -7.04
C SER A 15 -6.58 -0.74 -7.10
N PHE A 16 -5.76 -0.59 -6.05
CA PHE A 16 -4.62 0.35 -6.06
C PHE A 16 -3.65 0.05 -7.20
N CYS A 17 -3.21 -1.20 -7.35
CA CYS A 17 -2.27 -1.62 -8.39
C CYS A 17 -2.79 -1.29 -9.79
N SER A 18 -4.08 -1.50 -10.03
CA SER A 18 -4.74 -1.14 -11.29
C SER A 18 -4.70 0.37 -11.54
N ALA A 19 -5.07 1.17 -10.53
CA ALA A 19 -5.08 2.63 -10.65
C ALA A 19 -3.66 3.22 -10.85
N ALA A 20 -2.68 2.71 -10.10
CA ALA A 20 -1.29 3.14 -10.15
C ALA A 20 -0.48 2.53 -11.31
N ARG A 21 -1.08 1.61 -12.09
CA ARG A 21 -0.42 0.89 -13.21
C ARG A 21 0.86 0.15 -12.78
N VAL A 22 0.83 -0.45 -11.59
CA VAL A 22 1.90 -1.28 -11.04
C VAL A 22 1.33 -2.62 -10.58
N SER A 23 2.19 -3.62 -10.38
CA SER A 23 1.82 -4.89 -9.75
C SER A 23 2.27 -4.93 -8.29
N ARG A 24 1.55 -5.70 -7.46
CA ARG A 24 1.96 -5.99 -6.08
C ARG A 24 3.39 -6.51 -6.01
N ALA A 25 3.77 -7.39 -6.94
CA ALA A 25 5.12 -7.95 -7.00
C ALA A 25 6.22 -6.90 -7.26
N GLN A 26 5.93 -5.86 -8.05
CA GLN A 26 6.87 -4.75 -8.27
C GLN A 26 7.04 -3.92 -7.00
N CYS A 27 5.94 -3.61 -6.29
CA CYS A 27 5.99 -2.91 -5.00
C CYS A 27 6.75 -3.73 -3.95
N ASP A 28 6.35 -4.98 -3.73
CA ASP A 28 6.99 -5.86 -2.73
C ASP A 28 8.46 -6.15 -3.07
N GLY A 29 8.79 -6.22 -4.36
CA GLY A 29 10.16 -6.37 -4.85
C GLY A 29 11.03 -5.15 -4.53
N PHE A 30 10.50 -3.95 -4.76
CA PHE A 30 11.15 -2.70 -4.39
C PHE A 30 11.41 -2.62 -2.88
N ASP A 31 10.40 -2.93 -2.06
CA ASP A 31 10.54 -2.86 -0.60
C ASP A 31 11.54 -3.89 -0.08
N ARG A 32 11.49 -5.11 -0.60
CA ARG A 32 12.44 -6.15 -0.20
C ARG A 32 13.87 -5.77 -0.57
N GLN A 33 14.08 -5.16 -1.74
CA GLN A 33 15.40 -4.69 -2.16
C GLN A 33 15.90 -3.55 -1.28
N LYS A 34 15.00 -2.65 -0.84
CA LYS A 34 15.36 -1.42 -0.15
C LYS A 34 15.48 -1.55 1.36
N PHE A 35 14.57 -2.30 1.98
CA PHE A 35 14.45 -2.43 3.44
C PHE A 35 14.79 -3.83 3.94
N GLY A 36 14.84 -4.82 3.05
CA GLY A 36 15.06 -6.22 3.43
C GLY A 36 13.86 -6.80 4.19
N GLY A 37 14.07 -8.00 4.75
CA GLY A 37 13.06 -8.69 5.54
C GLY A 37 11.88 -9.24 4.72
N GLN A 38 10.84 -9.66 5.45
CA GLN A 38 9.57 -10.07 4.87
C GLN A 38 8.66 -8.86 4.65
N ILE A 39 7.83 -8.94 3.62
CA ILE A 39 6.86 -7.88 3.29
C ILE A 39 5.49 -8.33 3.75
N HIS A 40 4.88 -7.54 4.64
CA HIS A 40 3.56 -7.80 5.19
C HIS A 40 2.62 -6.66 4.82
N ALA A 41 1.66 -6.91 3.92
CA ALA A 41 0.60 -5.95 3.68
C ALA A 41 -0.21 -5.73 4.96
N VAL A 42 -0.51 -4.47 5.28
CA VAL A 42 -1.41 -4.17 6.41
C VAL A 42 -2.83 -4.64 6.09
N ASP A 43 -3.58 -5.04 7.11
CA ASP A 43 -4.93 -5.60 6.95
C ASP A 43 -5.92 -4.65 6.27
N PHE A 44 -5.71 -3.34 6.40
CA PHE A 44 -6.56 -2.31 5.81
C PHE A 44 -5.75 -1.33 4.97
N GLN A 45 -6.03 -1.36 3.68
CA GLN A 45 -5.40 -0.49 2.69
C GLN A 45 -6.15 0.84 2.56
N GLY A 46 -5.40 1.90 2.27
CA GLY A 46 -6.01 3.17 1.87
C GLY A 46 -6.61 3.08 0.48
N MET A 47 -7.62 3.91 0.21
CA MET A 47 -8.33 3.89 -1.07
C MET A 47 -7.41 4.14 -2.27
N THR A 48 -6.38 4.96 -2.09
CA THR A 48 -5.41 5.37 -3.13
C THR A 48 -3.97 5.02 -2.76
N SER A 49 -3.79 4.03 -1.88
CA SER A 49 -2.46 3.67 -1.38
C SER A 49 -2.32 2.19 -1.04
N TYR A 50 -1.16 1.63 -1.35
CA TYR A 50 -0.73 0.32 -0.86
C TYR A 50 0.30 0.50 0.27
N THR A 51 0.02 -0.08 1.43
CA THR A 51 0.83 0.03 2.64
C THR A 51 1.28 -1.34 3.12
N VAL A 52 2.56 -1.44 3.46
CA VAL A 52 3.19 -2.65 3.99
C VAL A 52 4.03 -2.31 5.22
N VAL A 53 4.23 -3.33 6.04
CA VAL A 53 5.31 -3.40 7.02
C VAL A 53 6.46 -4.19 6.40
N ALA A 54 7.66 -3.63 6.44
CA ALA A 54 8.89 -4.25 5.96
C ALA A 54 10.03 -4.00 6.95
N GLY A 55 11.27 -4.28 6.54
CA GLY A 55 12.45 -4.17 7.39
C GLY A 55 12.80 -5.50 8.04
N SER A 56 14.07 -5.66 8.40
CA SER A 56 14.56 -6.92 9.01
C SER A 56 13.88 -7.22 10.36
N ASN A 57 13.35 -6.19 11.03
CA ASN A 57 12.63 -6.31 12.29
C ASN A 57 11.13 -5.96 12.17
N GLY A 58 10.62 -5.71 10.96
CA GLY A 58 9.23 -5.25 10.78
C GLY A 58 8.97 -3.84 11.32
N ASP A 59 10.00 -2.99 11.28
CA ASP A 59 10.04 -1.65 11.86
C ASP A 59 9.79 -0.53 10.85
N GLU A 60 9.68 -0.85 9.57
CA GLU A 60 9.46 0.11 8.50
C GLU A 60 8.02 0.04 7.98
N ILE A 61 7.33 1.18 7.95
CA ILE A 61 6.02 1.31 7.30
C ILE A 61 6.21 2.02 5.97
N ILE A 62 5.98 1.29 4.88
CA ILE A 62 6.11 1.83 3.53
C ILE A 62 4.73 2.00 2.95
N GLN A 63 4.51 3.15 2.31
CA GLN A 63 3.25 3.44 1.63
C GLN A 63 3.50 3.97 0.23
N PHE A 64 3.06 3.20 -0.76
CA PHE A 64 2.94 3.64 -2.14
C PHE A 64 1.62 4.39 -2.33
N ARG A 65 1.67 5.48 -3.10
CA ARG A 65 0.52 6.35 -3.34
C ARG A 65 0.32 6.54 -4.83
N GLU A 66 -0.93 6.65 -5.23
CA GLU A 66 -1.26 7.15 -6.56
C GLU A 66 -0.72 8.57 -6.72
N GLN A 67 -0.29 8.91 -7.94
CA GLN A 67 0.31 10.22 -8.21
C GLN A 67 -0.65 11.39 -7.93
N SER A 68 -1.96 11.17 -8.07
CA SER A 68 -3.02 12.13 -7.74
C SER A 68 -3.27 12.29 -6.24
N ALA A 69 -2.75 11.40 -5.40
CA ALA A 69 -3.00 11.32 -3.96
C ALA A 69 -1.72 11.47 -3.11
N ILE A 70 -0.74 12.18 -3.65
CA ILE A 70 0.47 12.57 -2.93
C ILE A 70 0.06 13.47 -1.76
N LEU A 71 0.61 13.21 -0.58
CA LEU A 71 0.41 14.08 0.58
C LEU A 71 1.15 15.39 0.35
N ASP A 72 0.42 16.49 0.48
CA ASP A 72 1.06 17.78 0.66
C ASP A 72 1.54 17.89 2.12
N MET A 73 2.84 17.66 2.32
CA MET A 73 3.46 17.73 3.63
C MET A 73 3.51 19.16 4.18
N ASP A 74 3.30 20.19 3.34
CA ASP A 74 3.23 21.57 3.77
C ASP A 74 1.84 21.95 4.34
N MET A 75 0.81 21.12 4.13
CA MET A 75 -0.53 21.33 4.70
C MET A 75 -0.64 20.99 6.19
N VAL A 76 0.37 20.37 6.79
CA VAL A 76 0.38 19.98 8.23
C VAL A 76 1.07 21.03 9.11
N LYS A 77 0.99 22.32 8.74
CA LYS A 77 1.51 23.44 9.53
C LYS A 77 0.52 23.94 10.56
#